data_AF-A0A3M6Q896-F1
#
_entry.id   AF-A0A3M6Q896-F1
#
_cell.length_a   1.000
_cell.length_b   1.000
_cell.length_c   1.000
_cell.angle_alpha   90.00
_cell.angle_beta   90.00
_cell.angle_gamma   90.00
#
_symmetry.space_group_name_H-M   'P 1'
#
loop_
_entity.id
_entity.type
_entity.pdbx_description
1 polymer ?
#
loop_
_entity_poly.entity_id
_entity_poly.type
_entity_poly.pdbx_seq_one_letter_code
_entity_poly.pdbx_strand_id
1 'polypeptide(L)'
;MPPPTEGQPPGARRTRPQPSLQARALQALARREYTFSELRQKLSPHAPDAHAQAHLDALLANLQRKGLLSDERAAASLARQKASRYGNARIRQDLRAKGVDADTINATLAEQDDEWARAQAVWRARFGAHAPQAMDEEAAPTTPEQRRAAWQARQKQQAKQARFMLSRGFAPDLVRRLMDGEADA
;
A
#
# COMPACT_ATOMS: atom_id res chain seq x y z
N MET A 1 -52.82 -44.05 -39.05
CA MET A 1 -52.52 -43.12 -37.93
C MET A 1 -51.11 -43.41 -37.44
N PRO A 2 -50.17 -42.46 -37.52
CA PRO A 2 -48.90 -42.58 -36.80
C PRO A 2 -49.13 -42.33 -35.28
N PRO A 3 -48.32 -42.93 -34.39
CA PRO A 3 -48.42 -42.64 -32.95
C PRO A 3 -47.94 -41.20 -32.65
N PRO A 4 -48.43 -40.57 -31.57
CA PRO A 4 -48.00 -39.24 -31.20
C PRO A 4 -46.55 -39.28 -30.71
N THR A 5 -45.73 -38.38 -31.25
CA THR A 5 -44.37 -38.10 -30.78
C THR A 5 -44.46 -37.49 -29.39
N GLU A 6 -44.15 -38.27 -28.35
CA GLU A 6 -44.02 -37.74 -26.99
C GLU A 6 -42.89 -36.70 -26.97
N GLY A 7 -43.27 -35.46 -26.65
CA GLY A 7 -42.36 -34.34 -26.51
C GLY A 7 -41.33 -34.60 -25.42
N GLN A 8 -40.08 -34.67 -25.82
CA GLN A 8 -38.92 -34.67 -24.93
C GLN A 8 -38.98 -33.45 -23.99
N PRO A 9 -38.90 -33.60 -22.66
CA PRO A 9 -38.98 -32.46 -21.76
C PRO A 9 -37.77 -31.52 -21.96
N PRO A 10 -37.96 -30.19 -21.87
CA PRO A 10 -36.91 -29.21 -22.11
C PRO A 10 -35.77 -29.38 -21.10
N GLY A 11 -34.53 -29.38 -21.62
CA GLY A 11 -33.32 -29.63 -20.85
C GLY A 11 -33.20 -28.72 -19.63
N ALA A 12 -33.14 -29.35 -18.45
CA ALA A 12 -32.78 -28.68 -17.21
C ALA A 12 -31.44 -27.97 -17.40
N ARG A 13 -31.44 -26.64 -17.33
CA ARG A 13 -30.23 -25.82 -17.36
C ARG A 13 -29.36 -26.29 -16.20
N ARG A 14 -28.22 -26.93 -16.50
CA ARG A 14 -27.25 -27.35 -15.49
C ARG A 14 -26.76 -26.10 -14.77
N THR A 15 -27.26 -25.84 -13.57
CA THR A 15 -26.73 -24.79 -12.71
C THR A 15 -25.29 -25.17 -12.37
N ARG A 16 -24.33 -24.35 -12.82
CA ARG A 16 -22.92 -24.61 -12.54
C ARG A 16 -22.72 -24.59 -11.02
N PRO A 17 -22.17 -25.65 -10.41
CA PRO A 17 -22.01 -25.71 -8.96
C PRO A 17 -21.16 -24.54 -8.48
N GLN A 18 -21.62 -23.87 -7.42
CA GLN A 18 -20.90 -22.76 -6.82
C GLN A 18 -19.53 -23.25 -6.30
N PRO A 19 -18.44 -22.52 -6.54
CA PRO A 19 -17.12 -22.95 -6.08
C PRO A 19 -17.06 -22.96 -4.54
N SER A 20 -16.40 -23.98 -3.99
CA SER A 20 -16.16 -24.15 -2.55
C SER A 20 -15.26 -23.05 -1.98
N LEU A 21 -15.26 -22.88 -0.65
CA LEU A 21 -14.36 -21.93 0.03
C LEU A 21 -12.89 -22.18 -0.32
N GLN A 22 -12.47 -23.45 -0.37
CA GLN A 22 -11.10 -23.82 -0.76
C GLN A 22 -10.80 -23.43 -2.22
N ALA A 23 -11.70 -23.71 -3.15
CA ALA A 23 -11.51 -23.32 -4.55
C ALA A 23 -11.40 -21.78 -4.69
N ARG A 24 -12.25 -21.03 -3.98
CA ARG A 24 -12.20 -19.55 -3.96
C ARG A 24 -10.91 -19.03 -3.33
N ALA A 25 -10.43 -19.64 -2.25
CA ALA A 25 -9.18 -19.27 -1.59
C ALA A 25 -7.99 -19.49 -2.53
N LEU A 26 -7.88 -20.66 -3.15
CA LEU A 26 -6.81 -20.97 -4.10
C LEU A 26 -6.84 -20.06 -5.34
N GLN A 27 -8.02 -19.79 -5.88
CA GLN A 27 -8.18 -18.83 -6.99
C GLN A 27 -7.77 -17.41 -6.60
N ALA A 28 -8.01 -17.00 -5.34
CA ALA A 28 -7.55 -15.71 -4.85
C ALA A 28 -6.02 -15.68 -4.74
N LEU A 29 -5.43 -16.66 -4.04
CA LEU A 29 -4.00 -16.77 -3.81
C LEU A 29 -3.20 -16.91 -5.11
N ALA A 30 -3.75 -17.56 -6.14
CA ALA A 30 -3.12 -17.65 -7.45
C ALA A 30 -2.94 -16.28 -8.16
N ARG A 31 -3.67 -15.24 -7.75
CA ARG A 31 -3.61 -13.91 -8.39
C ARG A 31 -2.66 -12.94 -7.69
N ARG A 32 -2.51 -13.05 -6.37
CA ARG A 32 -1.65 -12.20 -5.55
C ARG A 32 -1.54 -12.74 -4.13
N GLU A 33 -0.58 -12.22 -3.38
CA GLU A 33 -0.51 -12.40 -1.93
C GLU A 33 -1.69 -11.72 -1.22
N TYR A 34 -2.18 -12.38 -0.16
CA TYR A 34 -3.18 -11.86 0.75
C TYR A 34 -2.68 -12.04 2.17
N THR A 35 -3.08 -11.14 3.06
CA THR A 35 -3.03 -11.40 4.49
C THR A 35 -4.15 -12.34 4.91
N PHE A 36 -4.02 -12.98 6.06
CA PHE A 36 -5.07 -13.78 6.68
C PHE A 36 -6.38 -12.99 6.80
N SER A 37 -6.29 -11.77 7.34
CA SER A 37 -7.45 -10.89 7.53
C SER A 37 -8.10 -10.49 6.21
N GLU A 38 -7.32 -10.13 5.19
CA GLU A 38 -7.87 -9.79 3.87
C GLU A 38 -8.57 -10.98 3.21
N LEU A 39 -7.97 -12.17 3.26
CA LEU A 39 -8.57 -13.35 2.64
C LEU A 39 -9.80 -13.83 3.41
N ARG A 40 -9.78 -13.75 4.74
CA ARG A 40 -10.95 -13.99 5.59
C ARG A 40 -12.09 -13.05 5.24
N GLN A 41 -11.84 -11.75 5.21
CA GLN A 41 -12.85 -10.74 4.87
C GLN A 41 -13.43 -10.98 3.47
N LYS A 42 -12.58 -11.34 2.50
CA LYS A 42 -12.98 -11.64 1.12
C LYS A 42 -13.90 -12.86 1.03
N LEU A 43 -13.66 -13.89 1.85
CA LEU A 43 -14.40 -15.16 1.79
C LEU A 43 -15.59 -15.21 2.75
N SER A 44 -15.66 -14.30 3.73
CA SER A 44 -16.74 -14.21 4.70
C SER A 44 -18.15 -14.19 4.09
N PRO A 45 -18.43 -13.51 2.96
CA PRO A 45 -19.75 -13.57 2.32
C PRO A 45 -20.18 -14.96 1.82
N HIS A 46 -19.26 -15.92 1.78
CA HIS A 46 -19.52 -17.31 1.39
C HIS A 46 -19.57 -18.27 2.60
N ALA A 47 -19.50 -17.73 3.83
CA ALA A 47 -19.61 -18.43 5.09
C ALA A 47 -20.72 -17.78 5.94
N PRO A 48 -22.01 -18.11 5.68
CA PRO A 48 -23.15 -17.35 6.18
C PRO A 48 -23.44 -17.56 7.68
N ASP A 49 -22.97 -18.66 8.26
CA ASP A 49 -23.25 -19.05 9.64
C ASP A 49 -21.95 -19.31 10.42
N ALA A 50 -22.09 -19.45 11.75
CA ALA A 50 -20.96 -19.63 12.66
C ALA A 50 -20.14 -20.89 12.36
N HIS A 51 -20.79 -21.97 11.91
CA HIS A 51 -20.12 -23.22 11.57
C HIS A 51 -19.28 -23.05 10.29
N ALA A 52 -19.83 -22.40 9.27
CA ALA A 52 -19.11 -22.08 8.04
C ALA A 52 -17.95 -21.10 8.28
N GLN A 53 -18.11 -20.16 9.21
CA GLN A 53 -17.03 -19.24 9.63
C GLN A 53 -15.90 -19.98 10.34
N ALA A 54 -16.21 -20.89 11.26
CA ALA A 54 -15.20 -21.74 11.90
C ALA A 54 -14.46 -22.62 10.88
N HIS A 55 -15.18 -23.16 9.89
CA HIS A 55 -14.58 -23.91 8.79
C HIS A 55 -13.68 -23.04 7.90
N LEU A 56 -14.07 -21.79 7.63
CA LEU A 56 -13.22 -20.83 6.92
C LEU A 56 -11.91 -20.59 7.69
N ASP A 57 -11.98 -20.39 8.99
CA ASP A 57 -10.79 -20.13 9.82
C ASP A 57 -9.84 -21.32 9.85
N ALA A 58 -10.39 -22.53 10.01
CA ALA A 58 -9.62 -23.76 9.95
C ALA A 58 -8.95 -23.96 8.58
N LEU A 59 -9.65 -23.63 7.49
CA LEU A 59 -9.12 -23.65 6.13
C LEU A 59 -7.96 -22.66 5.98
N LEU A 60 -8.13 -21.39 6.38
CA LEU A 60 -7.08 -20.38 6.27
C LEU A 60 -5.85 -20.75 7.10
N ALA A 61 -6.04 -21.25 8.32
CA ALA A 61 -4.96 -21.75 9.15
C ALA A 61 -4.23 -22.95 8.49
N ASN A 62 -4.96 -23.84 7.80
CA ASN A 62 -4.34 -24.93 7.04
C ASN A 62 -3.51 -24.41 5.85
N LEU A 63 -4.02 -23.42 5.12
CA LEU A 63 -3.31 -22.80 4.01
C LEU A 63 -2.03 -22.09 4.48
N GLN A 64 -2.07 -21.46 5.66
CA GLN A 64 -0.89 -20.85 6.27
C GLN A 64 0.14 -21.89 6.71
N ARG A 65 -0.28 -22.99 7.37
CA ARG A 65 0.61 -24.11 7.70
C ARG A 65 1.27 -24.75 6.47
N LYS A 66 0.57 -24.77 5.33
CA LYS A 66 1.10 -25.25 4.05
C LYS A 66 1.97 -24.21 3.32
N GLY A 67 2.15 -23.02 3.88
CA GLY A 67 2.90 -21.92 3.28
C GLY A 67 2.22 -21.28 2.06
N LEU A 68 0.95 -21.61 1.76
CA LEU A 68 0.21 -21.04 0.64
C LEU A 68 -0.32 -19.63 0.95
N LEU A 69 -0.55 -19.33 2.22
CA LEU A 69 -0.91 -18.01 2.76
C LEU A 69 0.20 -17.56 3.70
N SER A 70 0.67 -16.32 3.59
CA SER A 70 1.71 -15.77 4.46
C SER A 70 1.54 -14.26 4.58
N ASP A 71 1.37 -13.80 5.83
CA ASP A 71 1.28 -12.39 6.14
C ASP A 71 2.63 -11.70 5.90
N GLU A 72 3.75 -12.38 6.10
CA GLU A 72 5.09 -11.83 5.80
C GLU A 72 5.25 -11.55 4.30
N ARG A 73 4.89 -12.52 3.43
CA ARG A 73 4.96 -12.30 1.97
C ARG A 73 4.02 -11.21 1.51
N ALA A 74 2.80 -11.18 2.04
CA ALA A 74 1.83 -10.13 1.74
C ALA A 74 2.33 -8.74 2.17
N ALA A 75 2.93 -8.66 3.37
CA ALA A 75 3.49 -7.43 3.91
C ALA A 75 4.67 -6.92 3.07
N ALA A 76 5.65 -7.78 2.78
CA ALA A 76 6.81 -7.45 1.97
C ALA A 76 6.40 -7.02 0.54
N SER A 77 5.43 -7.69 -0.06
CA SER A 77 4.88 -7.31 -1.37
C SER A 77 4.24 -5.92 -1.35
N LEU A 78 3.43 -5.62 -0.33
CA LEU A 78 2.81 -4.30 -0.20
C LEU A 78 3.85 -3.20 0.06
N ALA A 79 4.83 -3.45 0.92
CA ALA A 79 5.88 -2.50 1.24
C ALA A 79 6.66 -2.11 -0.02
N ARG A 80 7.11 -3.10 -0.80
CA ARG A 80 7.78 -2.85 -2.10
C ARG A 80 6.93 -2.04 -3.07
N GLN A 81 5.63 -2.36 -3.17
CA GLN A 81 4.71 -1.62 -4.06
C GLN A 81 4.49 -0.15 -3.64
N LYS A 82 4.65 0.17 -2.36
CA LYS A 82 4.40 1.50 -1.81
C LYS A 82 5.67 2.33 -1.58
N ALA A 83 6.83 1.69 -1.44
CA ALA A 83 8.11 2.31 -1.11
C ALA A 83 8.46 3.50 -2.02
N SER A 84 8.15 3.42 -3.31
CA SER A 84 8.45 4.49 -4.27
C SER A 84 7.65 5.79 -4.08
N ARG A 85 6.61 5.80 -3.24
CA ARG A 85 5.68 6.94 -3.08
C ARG A 85 5.46 7.37 -1.64
N TYR A 86 5.72 6.49 -0.69
CA TYR A 86 5.33 6.63 0.71
C TYR A 86 6.48 6.25 1.65
N GLY A 87 6.55 6.96 2.78
CA GLY A 87 7.45 6.64 3.88
C GLY A 87 6.92 5.54 4.78
N ASN A 88 7.76 5.10 5.71
CA ASN A 88 7.53 3.94 6.55
C ASN A 88 6.29 4.08 7.43
N ALA A 89 5.96 5.30 7.90
CA ALA A 89 4.78 5.51 8.73
C ALA A 89 3.48 5.22 7.98
N ARG A 90 3.40 5.59 6.70
CA ARG A 90 2.21 5.32 5.88
C ARG A 90 2.10 3.83 5.52
N ILE A 91 3.21 3.20 5.15
CA ILE A 91 3.26 1.76 4.86
C ILE A 91 2.85 0.95 6.10
N ARG A 92 3.37 1.31 7.28
CA ARG A 92 2.97 0.73 8.57
C ARG A 92 1.46 0.81 8.80
N GLN A 93 0.86 1.97 8.56
CA GLN A 93 -0.58 2.15 8.70
C GLN A 93 -1.36 1.23 7.75
N ASP A 94 -0.93 1.14 6.49
CA ASP A 94 -1.58 0.29 5.50
C ASP A 94 -1.48 -1.20 5.85
N LEU A 95 -0.34 -1.65 6.39
CA LEU A 95 -0.15 -3.02 6.85
C LEU A 95 -1.04 -3.34 8.06
N ARG A 96 -1.11 -2.44 9.04
CA ARG A 96 -2.02 -2.58 10.20
C ARG A 96 -3.47 -2.67 9.76
N ALA A 97 -3.89 -1.86 8.78
CA ALA A 97 -5.25 -1.89 8.24
C ALA A 97 -5.58 -3.23 7.56
N LYS A 98 -4.57 -3.97 7.08
CA LYS A 98 -4.69 -5.32 6.54
C LYS A 98 -4.55 -6.41 7.60
N GLY A 99 -4.49 -6.04 8.89
CA GLY A 99 -4.42 -6.99 10.00
C GLY A 99 -3.08 -7.72 10.12
N VAL A 100 -1.99 -7.16 9.58
CA VAL A 100 -0.63 -7.68 9.82
C VAL A 100 -0.22 -7.31 11.25
N ASP A 101 0.38 -8.24 11.98
CA ASP A 101 0.85 -8.03 13.35
C ASP A 101 2.05 -7.07 13.42
N ALA A 102 2.33 -6.56 14.62
CA ALA A 102 3.35 -5.53 14.82
C ALA A 102 4.77 -6.03 14.53
N ASP A 103 5.08 -7.30 14.82
CA ASP A 103 6.42 -7.86 14.66
C ASP A 103 6.73 -8.09 13.19
N THR A 104 5.79 -8.67 12.43
CA THR A 104 5.88 -8.80 10.98
C THR A 104 6.03 -7.44 10.31
N ILE A 105 5.30 -6.42 10.76
CA ILE A 105 5.45 -5.05 10.24
C ILE A 105 6.84 -4.50 10.52
N ASN A 106 7.34 -4.66 11.74
CA ASN A 106 8.67 -4.16 12.12
C ASN A 106 9.76 -4.84 11.30
N ALA A 107 9.72 -6.16 11.15
CA ALA A 107 10.65 -6.92 10.33
C ALA A 107 10.58 -6.47 8.86
N THR A 108 9.37 -6.39 8.29
CA THR A 108 9.17 -5.96 6.90
C THR A 108 9.77 -4.57 6.62
N LEU A 109 9.57 -3.62 7.54
CA LEU A 109 10.07 -2.25 7.39
C LEU A 109 11.58 -2.14 7.62
N ALA A 110 12.15 -2.99 8.48
CA ALA A 110 13.59 -3.05 8.70
C ALA A 110 14.36 -3.61 7.48
N GLU A 111 13.73 -4.50 6.71
CA GLU A 111 14.28 -5.06 5.47
C GLU A 111 14.14 -4.13 4.26
N GLN A 112 13.39 -3.02 4.37
CA GLN A 112 13.29 -2.07 3.25
C GLN A 112 14.62 -1.35 3.03
N ASP A 113 14.80 -0.83 1.80
CA ASP A 113 15.91 0.04 1.46
C ASP A 113 15.98 1.28 2.38
N ASP A 114 17.00 2.11 2.20
CA ASP A 114 17.13 3.36 2.95
C ASP A 114 15.93 4.31 2.72
N GLU A 115 15.22 4.64 3.80
CA GLU A 115 14.08 5.58 3.77
C GLU A 115 14.52 6.98 3.36
N TRP A 116 15.74 7.39 3.70
CA TRP A 116 16.29 8.68 3.32
C TRP A 116 16.45 8.80 1.81
N ALA A 117 17.06 7.82 1.16
CA ALA A 117 17.17 7.77 -0.30
C ALA A 117 15.80 7.85 -1.00
N ARG A 118 14.78 7.15 -0.48
CA ARG A 118 13.41 7.22 -1.04
C ARG A 118 12.77 8.59 -0.83
N ALA A 119 12.98 9.21 0.33
CA ALA A 119 12.48 10.55 0.62
C ALA A 119 13.04 11.58 -0.38
N GLN A 120 14.35 11.54 -0.63
CA GLN A 120 14.99 12.39 -1.63
C GLN A 120 14.41 12.15 -3.03
N ALA A 121 14.27 10.89 -3.46
CA ALA A 121 13.73 10.56 -4.78
C ALA A 121 12.30 11.11 -4.97
N VAL A 122 11.43 10.92 -3.97
CA VAL A 122 10.05 11.43 -4.00
C VAL A 122 10.01 12.95 -4.00
N TRP A 123 10.89 13.60 -3.24
CA TRP A 123 10.99 15.05 -3.21
C TRP A 123 11.50 15.62 -4.52
N ARG A 124 12.60 15.09 -5.08
CA ARG A 124 13.16 15.51 -6.38
C ARG A 124 12.14 15.31 -7.50
N ALA A 125 11.42 14.20 -7.52
CA ALA A 125 10.37 13.97 -8.52
C ALA A 125 9.23 15.01 -8.45
N ARG A 126 8.96 15.58 -7.27
CA ARG A 126 7.87 16.57 -7.09
C ARG A 126 8.33 18.02 -7.18
N PHE A 127 9.54 18.33 -6.72
CA PHE A 127 10.03 19.68 -6.49
C PHE A 127 11.39 19.97 -7.16
N GLY A 128 12.08 18.95 -7.69
CA GLY A 128 13.42 19.09 -8.27
C GLY A 128 13.48 19.98 -9.53
N ALA A 129 12.37 20.11 -10.26
CA ALA A 129 12.26 21.06 -11.38
C ALA A 129 12.11 22.53 -10.93
N HIS A 130 11.95 22.79 -9.62
CA HIS A 130 11.74 24.12 -9.03
C HIS A 130 12.80 24.48 -8.00
N ALA A 131 13.92 23.74 -7.94
CA ALA A 131 15.07 24.20 -7.18
C ALA A 131 15.48 25.55 -7.77
N PRO A 132 15.55 26.63 -6.97
CA PRO A 132 15.99 27.92 -7.48
C PRO A 132 17.39 27.70 -8.05
N GLN A 133 17.50 27.77 -9.38
CA GLN A 133 18.78 27.99 -10.03
C GLN A 133 19.39 29.20 -9.32
N ALA A 134 20.67 29.08 -8.93
CA ALA A 134 21.39 30.10 -8.18
C ALA A 134 20.94 31.46 -8.68
N MET A 135 20.24 32.21 -7.81
CA MET A 135 19.72 33.53 -8.17
C MET A 135 20.87 34.29 -8.82
N ASP A 136 20.65 34.85 -10.01
CA ASP A 136 21.63 35.71 -10.66
C ASP A 136 22.22 36.65 -9.59
N GLU A 137 23.55 36.78 -9.52
CA GLU A 137 24.23 37.53 -8.44
C GLU A 137 23.72 38.98 -8.33
N GLU A 138 23.12 39.53 -9.40
CA GLU A 138 22.44 40.84 -9.43
C GLU A 138 21.07 40.89 -8.73
N ALA A 139 20.42 39.75 -8.47
CA ALA A 139 19.08 39.65 -7.86
C ALA A 139 19.11 39.41 -6.34
N ALA A 140 20.30 39.39 -5.72
CA ALA A 140 20.43 39.17 -4.28
C ALA A 140 19.74 40.30 -3.46
N PRO A 141 18.95 39.97 -2.43
CA PRO A 141 18.21 40.98 -1.66
C PRO A 141 19.15 41.90 -0.87
N THR A 142 19.29 43.15 -1.30
CA THR A 142 20.21 44.15 -0.72
C THR A 142 19.59 44.94 0.44
N THR A 143 18.26 45.10 0.47
CA THR A 143 17.57 45.80 1.57
C THR A 143 17.04 44.84 2.66
N PRO A 144 16.88 45.30 3.91
CA PRO A 144 16.26 44.50 4.97
C PRO A 144 14.83 44.01 4.63
N GLU A 145 14.07 44.78 3.86
CA GLU A 145 12.72 44.42 3.40
C GLU A 145 12.77 43.28 2.38
N GLN A 146 13.65 43.38 1.39
CA GLN A 146 13.85 42.32 0.39
C GLN A 146 14.34 41.02 1.07
N ARG A 147 15.25 41.11 2.05
CA ARG A 147 15.71 39.94 2.82
C ARG A 147 14.58 39.26 3.59
N ARG A 148 13.71 40.06 4.24
CA ARG A 148 12.52 39.54 4.94
C ARG A 148 11.54 38.88 3.99
N ALA A 149 11.24 39.51 2.85
CA ALA A 149 10.35 38.95 1.84
C ALA A 149 10.90 37.64 1.26
N ALA A 150 12.20 37.59 0.93
CA ALA A 150 12.87 36.37 0.47
C ALA A 150 12.84 35.26 1.52
N TRP A 151 13.11 35.58 2.79
CA TRP A 151 13.00 34.62 3.89
C TRP A 151 11.57 34.07 4.03
N GLN A 152 10.55 34.94 4.02
CA GLN A 152 9.15 34.51 4.10
C GLN A 152 8.75 33.62 2.91
N ALA A 153 9.19 33.95 1.70
CA ALA A 153 8.95 33.14 0.51
C ALA A 153 9.59 31.76 0.62
N ARG A 154 10.85 31.67 1.06
CA ARG A 154 11.56 30.42 1.33
C ARG A 154 10.85 29.58 2.40
N GLN A 155 10.48 30.20 3.52
CA GLN A 155 9.74 29.53 4.59
C GLN A 155 8.40 28.96 4.10
N LYS A 156 7.65 29.73 3.30
CA LYS A 156 6.39 29.27 2.70
C LYS A 156 6.62 28.07 1.77
N GLN A 157 7.68 28.08 0.97
CA GLN A 157 8.03 26.96 0.09
C GLN A 157 8.46 25.72 0.90
N GLN A 158 9.34 25.87 1.89
CA GLN A 158 9.77 24.78 2.78
C GLN A 158 8.57 24.19 3.52
N ALA A 159 7.67 25.01 4.07
CA ALA A 159 6.45 24.52 4.73
C ALA A 159 5.56 23.70 3.80
N LYS A 160 5.43 24.10 2.51
CA LYS A 160 4.69 23.34 1.49
C LYS A 160 5.36 21.99 1.21
N GLN A 161 6.68 21.96 1.05
CA GLN A 161 7.44 20.74 0.80
C GLN A 161 7.37 19.78 2.01
N ALA A 162 7.55 20.30 3.22
CA ALA A 162 7.47 19.54 4.46
C ALA A 162 6.09 18.90 4.65
N ARG A 163 5.00 19.67 4.47
CA ARG A 163 3.63 19.13 4.54
C ARG A 163 3.40 18.02 3.52
N PHE A 164 3.92 18.16 2.31
CA PHE A 164 3.83 17.12 1.30
C PHE A 164 4.53 15.83 1.78
N MET A 165 5.78 15.91 2.25
CA MET A 165 6.52 14.74 2.70
C MET A 165 5.90 14.08 3.92
N LEU A 166 5.47 14.86 4.92
CA LEU A 166 4.76 14.36 6.10
C LEU A 166 3.45 13.66 5.71
N SER A 167 2.70 14.21 4.74
CA SER A 167 1.46 13.58 4.25
C SER A 167 1.69 12.24 3.56
N ARG A 168 2.92 12.00 3.05
CA ARG A 168 3.36 10.72 2.48
C ARG A 168 3.90 9.77 3.54
N GLY A 169 3.99 10.18 4.79
CA GLY A 169 4.41 9.35 5.92
C GLY A 169 5.91 9.18 6.05
N PHE A 170 6.72 10.11 5.51
CA PHE A 170 8.16 10.15 5.80
C PHE A 170 8.41 10.68 7.21
N ALA A 171 9.45 10.15 7.86
CA ALA A 171 9.81 10.51 9.22
C ALA A 171 10.10 12.02 9.37
N PRO A 172 9.63 12.69 10.44
CA PRO A 172 9.82 14.12 10.64
C PRO A 172 11.29 14.57 10.60
N ASP A 173 12.20 13.76 11.14
CA ASP A 173 13.64 14.07 11.15
C ASP A 173 14.24 14.06 9.73
N LEU A 174 13.83 13.11 8.88
CA LEU A 174 14.21 13.09 7.47
C LEU A 174 13.62 14.29 6.74
N VAL A 175 12.37 14.65 7.03
CA VAL A 175 11.75 15.84 6.41
C VAL A 175 12.51 17.11 6.81
N ARG A 176 12.87 17.27 8.08
CA ARG A 176 13.68 18.41 8.57
C ARG A 176 15.02 18.46 7.84
N ARG A 177 15.75 17.34 7.82
CA ARG A 177 17.04 17.19 7.12
C ARG A 177 16.95 17.61 5.65
N LEU A 178 15.86 17.24 4.98
CA LEU A 178 15.59 17.60 3.58
C LEU A 178 15.34 19.11 3.41
N MET A 179 14.63 19.75 4.34
CA MET A 179 14.37 21.19 4.29
C MET A 179 15.63 22.02 4.58
N ASP A 180 16.54 21.48 5.39
CA ASP A 180 17.82 22.10 5.77
C ASP A 180 18.82 22.12 4.59
N GLY A 181 18.52 21.42 3.49
CA GLY A 181 19.31 21.44 2.25
C GLY A 181 20.34 20.32 2.14
N GLU A 182 20.32 19.33 3.04
CA GLU A 182 21.17 18.14 2.96
C GLU A 182 20.69 17.12 1.90
N ALA A 183 19.75 17.51 1.04
CA ALA A 183 19.17 16.63 0.04
C ALA A 183 20.22 16.08 -0.94
N ASP A 184 21.36 16.74 -1.12
CA ASP A 184 22.39 16.43 -2.11
C ASP A 184 23.76 16.01 -1.52
N ALA A 185 23.80 15.65 -0.22
CA ALA A 185 24.97 15.07 0.45
C ALA A 185 24.90 13.54 0.51
#